data_AF-A0A3D1CX39-F1
#
_entry.id   AF-A0A3D1CX39-F1
#
_cell.length_a   1.000
_cell.length_b   1.000
_cell.length_c   1.000
_cell.angle_alpha   90.00
_cell.angle_beta   90.00
_cell.angle_gamma   90.00
#
_symmetry.space_group_name_H-M   'P 1'
#
loop_
_entity.id
_entity.type
_entity.pdbx_description
1 polymer ?
#
loop_
_entity_poly.entity_id
_entity_poly.type
_entity_poly.pdbx_seq_one_letter_code
_entity_poly.pdbx_strand_id
1 'polypeptide(L)'
;MEIPVEELQKLVIQFASKNKEIYDFVNIHYVESEDAEDELFEETIAKINRIMPYELSKYQKKIARQIIEIGLQREYQNGIEKAEAVIEKWKSGKLDNRDAYLSIYKKLTSHDKHLARRYDNMSGSKYLMIISEQVADGIVSFDELGELDDQARQVIQNWLDVIES
;
A
#
# COMPACT_ATOMS: atom_id res chain seq x y z
N MET A 1 -5.39 -5.24 -18.38
CA MET A 1 -5.69 -3.79 -18.29
C MET A 1 -4.42 -3.17 -17.75
N GLU A 2 -3.70 -2.42 -18.58
CA GLU A 2 -2.40 -1.84 -18.25
C GLU A 2 -2.57 -0.71 -17.24
N ILE A 3 -1.71 -0.68 -16.23
CA ILE A 3 -1.65 0.43 -15.27
C ILE A 3 -0.91 1.57 -15.97
N PRO A 4 -1.38 2.82 -15.87
CA PRO A 4 -0.67 3.96 -16.43
C PRO A 4 0.77 4.05 -15.87
N VAL A 5 1.75 4.27 -16.76
CA VAL A 5 3.19 4.29 -16.44
C VAL A 5 3.52 5.22 -15.25
N GLU A 6 2.86 6.37 -15.16
CA GLU A 6 3.05 7.33 -14.07
C GLU A 6 2.60 6.83 -12.69
N GLU A 7 1.62 5.91 -12.61
CA GLU A 7 1.22 5.29 -11.35
C GLU A 7 2.21 4.19 -10.95
N LEU A 8 2.72 3.44 -11.92
CA LEU A 8 3.73 2.42 -11.69
C LEU A 8 5.06 3.02 -11.24
N GLN A 9 5.52 4.12 -11.85
CA GLN A 9 6.72 4.85 -11.42
C GLN A 9 6.62 5.32 -9.97
N LYS A 10 5.44 5.80 -9.54
CA LYS A 10 5.20 6.20 -8.14
C LYS A 10 5.27 5.01 -7.18
N LEU A 11 4.74 3.87 -7.58
CA LEU A 11 4.79 2.61 -6.82
C LEU A 11 6.23 2.10 -6.69
N VAL A 12 7.00 2.11 -7.77
CA VAL A 12 8.42 1.73 -7.79
C VAL A 12 9.24 2.65 -6.88
N ILE A 13 9.04 3.97 -6.93
CA ILE A 13 9.73 4.91 -6.04
C ILE A 13 9.31 4.72 -4.57
N GLN A 14 8.03 4.45 -4.30
CA GLN A 14 7.56 4.15 -2.93
C GLN A 14 8.16 2.85 -2.39
N PHE A 15 8.28 1.83 -3.24
CA PHE A 15 8.89 0.55 -2.91
C PHE A 15 10.39 0.66 -2.68
N ALA A 16 11.10 1.33 -3.59
CA ALA A 16 12.53 1.61 -3.48
C ALA A 16 12.85 2.46 -2.25
N SER A 17 12.06 3.50 -1.94
CA SER A 17 12.32 4.36 -0.77
C SER A 17 12.22 3.65 0.58
N LYS A 18 11.60 2.46 0.63
CA LYS A 18 11.48 1.64 1.83
C LYS A 18 12.51 0.50 1.91
N ASN A 19 13.23 0.21 0.82
CA ASN A 19 14.23 -0.85 0.75
C ASN A 19 15.56 -0.31 0.25
N LYS A 20 16.57 -0.19 1.13
CA LYS A 20 17.84 0.50 0.83
C LYS A 20 18.61 -0.12 -0.35
N GLU A 21 18.61 -1.44 -0.49
CA GLU A 21 19.24 -2.10 -1.64
C GLU A 21 18.51 -1.80 -2.96
N ILE A 22 17.19 -1.70 -2.92
CA ILE A 22 16.35 -1.34 -4.08
C ILE A 22 16.45 0.15 -4.35
N TYR A 23 16.54 0.99 -3.32
CA TYR A 23 16.86 2.41 -3.45
C TYR A 23 18.20 2.59 -4.12
N ASP A 24 19.25 1.92 -3.66
CA ASP A 24 20.59 2.03 -4.24
C ASP A 24 20.61 1.46 -5.67
N PHE A 25 19.87 0.38 -5.96
CA PHE A 25 19.72 -0.17 -7.31
C PHE A 25 18.99 0.79 -8.27
N VAL A 26 17.86 1.37 -7.85
CA VAL A 26 17.10 2.36 -8.60
C VAL A 26 17.90 3.66 -8.77
N ASN A 27 18.61 4.10 -7.73
CA ASN A 27 19.35 5.37 -7.70
C ASN A 27 20.71 5.30 -8.43
N ILE A 28 21.34 4.13 -8.55
CA ILE A 28 22.55 3.93 -9.36
C ILE A 28 22.22 3.87 -10.87
N HIS A 29 21.00 3.45 -11.27
CA HIS A 29 20.61 3.32 -12.68
C HIS A 29 19.68 4.42 -13.20
N TYR A 30 19.03 5.23 -12.34
CA TYR A 30 18.31 6.45 -12.74
C TYR A 30 19.21 7.55 -13.36
N VAL A 31 20.53 7.38 -13.28
CA VAL A 31 21.50 8.40 -13.71
C VAL A 31 21.95 8.20 -15.16
N GLU A 32 21.59 7.11 -15.84
CA GLU A 32 22.09 6.83 -17.20
C GLU A 32 20.98 6.43 -18.20
N SER A 33 20.36 7.44 -18.82
CA SER A 33 19.53 7.40 -20.06
C SER A 33 18.13 6.75 -20.00
N GLU A 34 17.20 7.28 -20.81
CA GLU A 34 15.78 6.83 -20.93
C GLU A 34 15.64 5.31 -21.18
N ASP A 35 16.58 4.71 -21.92
CA ASP A 35 16.55 3.27 -22.23
C ASP A 35 16.77 2.37 -20.98
N ALA A 36 17.49 2.87 -19.97
CA ALA A 36 17.73 2.13 -18.72
C ALA A 36 16.55 2.19 -17.75
N GLU A 37 15.74 3.26 -17.80
CA GLU A 37 14.50 3.34 -17.00
C GLU A 37 13.45 2.36 -17.51
N ASP A 38 13.30 2.22 -18.82
CA ASP A 38 12.34 1.30 -19.44
C ASP A 38 12.74 -0.17 -19.21
N GLU A 39 14.02 -0.51 -19.30
CA GLU A 39 14.51 -1.87 -19.04
C GLU A 39 14.36 -2.27 -17.56
N LEU A 40 14.66 -1.34 -16.63
CA LEU A 40 14.48 -1.52 -15.18
C LEU A 40 13.00 -1.64 -14.79
N PHE A 41 12.15 -0.85 -15.43
CA PHE A 41 10.71 -0.89 -15.26
C PHE A 41 10.13 -2.23 -15.75
N GLU A 42 10.50 -2.68 -16.95
CA GLU A 42 10.11 -3.98 -17.49
C GLU A 42 10.66 -5.14 -16.65
N GLU A 43 11.88 -5.06 -16.12
CA GLU A 43 12.43 -6.09 -15.24
C GLU A 43 11.69 -6.14 -13.89
N THR A 44 11.33 -4.98 -13.34
CA THR A 44 10.56 -4.88 -12.08
C THR A 44 9.13 -5.37 -12.28
N ILE A 45 8.47 -4.99 -13.38
CA ILE A 45 7.16 -5.49 -13.79
C ILE A 45 7.22 -7.00 -14.06
N ALA A 46 8.26 -7.50 -14.71
CA ALA A 46 8.47 -8.92 -14.94
C ALA A 46 8.67 -9.69 -13.62
N LYS A 47 9.41 -9.13 -12.66
CA LYS A 47 9.53 -9.70 -11.30
C LYS A 47 8.19 -9.71 -10.56
N ILE A 48 7.45 -8.60 -10.57
CA ILE A 48 6.11 -8.50 -9.95
C ILE A 48 5.13 -9.49 -10.61
N ASN A 49 5.07 -9.54 -11.93
CA ASN A 49 4.20 -10.45 -12.68
C ASN A 49 4.60 -11.92 -12.51
N ARG A 50 5.89 -12.21 -12.29
CA ARG A 50 6.38 -13.55 -11.97
C ARG A 50 6.04 -13.98 -10.54
N ILE A 51 5.89 -13.03 -9.61
CA ILE A 51 5.47 -13.28 -8.23
C ILE A 51 3.94 -13.42 -8.12
N MET A 52 3.17 -12.75 -8.98
CA MET A 52 1.70 -12.67 -8.91
C MET A 52 0.93 -13.33 -10.09
N PRO A 53 1.26 -14.54 -10.59
CA PRO A 53 0.52 -15.14 -11.69
C PRO A 53 -0.86 -15.72 -11.27
N TYR A 54 -1.30 -15.48 -10.03
CA TYR A 54 -2.52 -16.06 -9.49
C TYR A 54 -3.73 -15.13 -9.66
N GLU A 55 -4.63 -15.51 -10.56
CA GLU A 55 -5.91 -14.84 -10.74
C GLU A 55 -6.96 -15.44 -9.80
N LEU A 56 -7.50 -14.62 -8.90
CA LEU A 56 -8.54 -15.05 -7.97
C LEU A 56 -9.81 -15.50 -8.70
N SER A 57 -10.34 -16.66 -8.29
CA SER A 57 -11.68 -17.09 -8.69
C SER A 57 -12.75 -16.06 -8.26
N LYS A 58 -13.94 -16.11 -8.87
CA LYS A 58 -15.05 -15.21 -8.50
C LYS A 58 -15.41 -15.28 -7.02
N TYR A 59 -15.35 -16.48 -6.43
CA TYR A 59 -15.60 -16.69 -5.00
C TYR A 59 -14.50 -16.08 -4.14
N GLN A 60 -13.23 -16.32 -4.50
CA GLN A 60 -12.08 -15.77 -3.80
C GLN A 60 -11.99 -14.24 -3.90
N LYS A 61 -12.38 -13.65 -5.03
CA LYS A 61 -12.55 -12.19 -5.17
C LYS A 61 -13.56 -11.61 -4.19
N LYS A 62 -14.61 -12.36 -3.84
CA LYS A 62 -15.60 -11.92 -2.85
C LYS A 62 -14.97 -11.89 -1.46
N ILE A 63 -14.27 -12.96 -1.07
CA ILE A 63 -13.56 -13.06 0.20
C ILE A 63 -12.50 -11.95 0.31
N ALA A 64 -11.67 -11.80 -0.72
CA ALA A 64 -10.65 -10.76 -0.78
C ALA A 64 -11.25 -9.35 -0.61
N ARG A 65 -12.37 -9.05 -1.27
CA ARG A 65 -13.07 -7.76 -1.08
C ARG A 65 -13.56 -7.56 0.37
N GLN A 66 -14.04 -8.61 1.03
CA GLN A 66 -14.49 -8.52 2.42
C GLN A 66 -13.30 -8.23 3.36
N ILE A 67 -12.16 -8.88 3.14
CA ILE A 67 -10.92 -8.61 3.89
C ILE A 67 -10.48 -7.15 3.67
N ILE A 68 -10.46 -6.70 2.42
CA ILE A 68 -10.09 -5.32 2.07
C ILE A 68 -11.01 -4.31 2.77
N GLU A 69 -12.32 -4.56 2.77
CA GLU A 69 -13.30 -3.70 3.45
C GLU A 69 -13.06 -3.64 4.97
N ILE A 70 -12.75 -4.78 5.60
CA ILE A 70 -12.39 -4.81 7.03
C ILE A 70 -11.16 -3.93 7.28
N GLY A 71 -10.10 -4.08 6.47
CA GLY A 71 -8.91 -3.25 6.61
C GLY A 71 -9.17 -1.78 6.32
N LEU A 72 -10.06 -1.45 5.38
CA LEU A 72 -10.48 -0.08 5.09
C LEU A 72 -11.23 0.56 6.27
N GLN A 73 -12.13 -0.19 6.93
CA GLN A 73 -12.80 0.30 8.15
C GLN A 73 -11.80 0.58 9.28
N ARG A 74 -10.79 -0.29 9.47
CA ARG A 74 -9.70 -0.05 10.44
C ARG A 74 -8.87 1.18 10.09
N GLU A 75 -8.61 1.40 8.80
CA GLU A 75 -7.93 2.60 8.34
C GLU A 75 -8.75 3.88 8.58
N TYR A 76 -10.07 3.85 8.39
CA TYR A 76 -10.92 4.97 8.77
C TYR A 76 -10.85 5.24 10.28
N GLN A 77 -10.92 4.20 11.10
CA GLN A 77 -10.75 4.32 12.55
C GLN A 77 -9.38 4.94 12.90
N ASN A 78 -8.29 4.45 12.31
CA ASN A 78 -6.94 5.00 12.51
C ASN A 78 -6.87 6.49 12.16
N GLY A 79 -7.54 6.92 11.08
CA GLY A 79 -7.62 8.33 10.68
C GLY A 79 -8.34 9.19 11.71
N ILE A 80 -9.45 8.69 12.26
CA ILE A 80 -10.23 9.34 13.32
C ILE A 80 -9.40 9.47 14.60
N GLU A 81 -8.78 8.38 15.05
CA GLU A 81 -7.95 8.36 16.27
C GLU A 81 -6.75 9.33 16.16
N LYS A 82 -6.12 9.42 14.99
CA LYS A 82 -5.05 10.41 14.72
C LYS A 82 -5.54 11.85 14.88
N ALA A 83 -6.78 12.15 14.48
CA ALA A 83 -7.38 13.47 14.65
C ALA A 83 -7.78 13.72 16.11
N GLU A 84 -8.37 12.74 16.77
CA GLU A 84 -8.71 12.78 18.20
C GLU A 84 -7.49 13.09 19.07
N ALA A 85 -6.35 12.46 18.81
CA ALA A 85 -5.10 12.74 19.52
C ALA A 85 -4.64 14.21 19.41
N VAL A 86 -4.99 14.94 18.34
CA VAL A 86 -4.73 16.39 18.23
C VAL A 86 -5.76 17.17 19.02
N ILE A 87 -7.04 16.78 18.94
CA ILE A 87 -8.13 17.40 19.69
C ILE A 87 -7.86 17.33 21.20
N GLU A 88 -7.37 16.21 21.71
CA GLU A 88 -7.05 16.07 23.13
C GLU A 88 -5.86 16.97 23.56
N LYS A 89 -4.84 17.13 22.69
CA LYS A 89 -3.76 18.09 22.95
C LYS A 89 -4.29 19.53 23.00
N TRP A 90 -5.19 19.89 22.09
CA TRP A 90 -5.85 21.20 22.08
C TRP A 90 -6.70 21.44 23.33
N LYS A 91 -7.58 20.50 23.71
CA LYS A 91 -8.39 20.58 24.93
C LYS A 91 -7.55 20.71 26.20
N SER A 92 -6.39 20.06 26.23
CA SER A 92 -5.44 20.15 27.35
C SER A 92 -4.62 21.45 27.38
N GLY A 93 -4.83 22.38 26.44
CA GLY A 93 -4.10 23.64 26.34
C GLY A 93 -2.67 23.51 25.81
N LYS A 94 -2.27 22.33 25.30
CA LYS A 94 -0.93 22.10 24.72
C LYS A 94 -0.78 22.63 23.30
N LEU A 95 -1.89 22.97 22.64
CA LEU A 95 -1.94 23.57 21.31
C LEU A 95 -2.92 24.73 21.33
N ASP A 96 -2.61 25.81 20.62
CA ASP A 96 -3.57 26.88 20.36
C ASP A 96 -4.56 26.47 19.25
N ASN A 97 -5.56 27.33 19.01
CA ASN A 97 -6.61 27.05 18.03
C ASN A 97 -6.07 26.89 16.60
N ARG A 98 -5.07 27.70 16.22
CA ARG A 98 -4.53 27.70 14.85
C ARG A 98 -3.71 26.44 14.62
N ASP A 99 -2.85 26.09 15.55
CA ASP A 99 -1.97 24.94 15.44
C ASP A 99 -2.75 23.63 15.54
N ALA A 100 -3.80 23.57 16.37
CA ALA A 100 -4.72 22.45 16.41
C ALA A 100 -5.43 22.25 15.06
N TYR A 101 -6.04 23.31 14.51
CA TYR A 101 -6.77 23.24 13.24
C TYR A 101 -5.85 22.78 12.09
N LEU A 102 -4.67 23.39 11.94
CA LEU A 102 -3.72 23.02 10.89
C LEU A 102 -3.17 21.60 11.07
N SER A 103 -2.99 21.15 12.31
CA SER A 103 -2.53 19.78 12.59
C SER A 103 -3.57 18.72 12.24
N ILE A 104 -4.85 18.97 12.55
CA ILE A 104 -5.96 18.10 12.15
C ILE A 104 -6.03 18.05 10.62
N TYR A 105 -6.06 19.21 9.96
CA TYR A 105 -6.12 19.30 8.51
C TYR A 105 -4.98 18.50 7.85
N LYS A 106 -3.73 18.74 8.25
CA LYS A 106 -2.57 18.02 7.71
C LYS A 106 -2.67 16.50 7.89
N LYS A 107 -3.06 16.03 9.08
CA LYS A 107 -3.23 14.60 9.36
C LYS A 107 -4.30 13.98 8.46
N LEU A 108 -5.48 14.59 8.40
CA LEU A 108 -6.58 14.09 7.58
C LEU A 108 -6.22 14.09 6.10
N THR A 109 -5.66 15.17 5.56
CA THR A 109 -5.23 15.21 4.15
C THR A 109 -4.13 14.20 3.82
N SER A 110 -3.19 13.97 4.74
CA SER A 110 -2.16 12.95 4.53
C SER A 110 -2.73 11.52 4.54
N HIS A 111 -3.72 11.28 5.41
CA HIS A 111 -4.40 9.99 5.54
C HIS A 111 -5.30 9.73 4.33
N ASP A 112 -6.05 10.73 3.88
CA ASP A 112 -6.88 10.66 2.68
C ASP A 112 -6.05 10.34 1.42
N LYS A 113 -4.88 11.00 1.26
CA LYS A 113 -3.92 10.65 0.20
C LYS A 113 -3.42 9.21 0.27
N HIS A 114 -3.25 8.68 1.47
CA HIS A 114 -2.85 7.28 1.67
C HIS A 114 -3.98 6.32 1.25
N LEU A 115 -5.21 6.59 1.68
CA LEU A 115 -6.39 5.82 1.28
C LEU A 115 -6.59 5.84 -0.23
N ALA A 116 -6.54 7.02 -0.85
CA ALA A 116 -6.70 7.18 -2.29
C ALA A 116 -5.67 6.33 -3.06
N ARG A 117 -4.38 6.41 -2.69
CA ARG A 117 -3.33 5.61 -3.35
C ARG A 117 -3.58 4.11 -3.31
N ARG A 118 -4.11 3.59 -2.20
CA ARG A 118 -4.32 2.16 -2.01
C ARG A 118 -5.64 1.67 -2.64
N TYR A 119 -6.71 2.43 -2.48
CA TYR A 119 -8.07 1.95 -2.73
C TYR A 119 -8.73 2.58 -3.96
N ASP A 120 -8.20 3.69 -4.52
CA ASP A 120 -8.75 4.26 -5.75
C ASP A 120 -8.52 3.33 -6.94
N ASN A 121 -9.51 3.30 -7.86
CA ASN A 121 -9.48 2.44 -9.04
C ASN A 121 -9.24 0.96 -8.70
N MET A 122 -9.69 0.52 -7.52
CA MET A 122 -9.55 -0.85 -7.08
C MET A 122 -10.30 -1.80 -8.03
N SER A 123 -9.56 -2.79 -8.54
CA SER A 123 -10.07 -3.85 -9.42
C SER A 123 -9.63 -5.22 -8.90
N GLY A 124 -10.25 -6.28 -9.41
CA GLY A 124 -10.01 -7.64 -8.91
C GLY A 124 -8.55 -8.11 -9.00
N SER A 125 -7.78 -7.60 -9.98
CA SER A 125 -6.34 -7.91 -10.12
C SER A 125 -5.49 -7.23 -9.04
N LYS A 126 -5.97 -6.15 -8.43
CA LYS A 126 -5.27 -5.43 -7.36
C LYS A 126 -5.54 -6.01 -5.96
N TYR A 127 -6.47 -6.96 -5.81
CA TYR A 127 -6.92 -7.40 -4.49
C TYR A 127 -5.81 -8.03 -3.64
N LEU A 128 -5.03 -8.95 -4.22
CA LEU A 128 -3.96 -9.60 -3.46
C LEU A 128 -2.88 -8.59 -3.08
N MET A 129 -2.52 -7.66 -3.96
CA MET A 129 -1.58 -6.57 -3.66
C MET A 129 -2.08 -5.70 -2.50
N ILE A 130 -3.35 -5.26 -2.54
CA ILE A 130 -3.94 -4.44 -1.47
C ILE A 130 -3.93 -5.20 -0.14
N ILE A 131 -4.29 -6.49 -0.14
CA ILE A 131 -4.27 -7.31 1.08
C ILE A 131 -2.84 -7.46 1.59
N SER A 132 -1.86 -7.73 0.72
CA SER A 132 -0.46 -7.82 1.13
C SER A 132 0.04 -6.53 1.78
N GLU A 133 -0.32 -5.36 1.22
CA GLU A 133 -0.01 -4.07 1.84
C GLU A 133 -0.72 -3.88 3.21
N GLN A 134 -1.98 -4.30 3.32
CA GLN A 134 -2.70 -4.24 4.60
C GLN A 134 -2.05 -5.14 5.66
N VAL A 135 -1.49 -6.29 5.27
CA VAL A 135 -0.75 -7.17 6.18
C VAL A 135 0.60 -6.56 6.56
N ALA A 136 1.36 -6.04 5.58
CA ALA A 136 2.64 -5.40 5.83
C ALA A 136 2.52 -4.19 6.78
N ASP A 137 1.45 -3.43 6.66
CA ASP A 137 1.14 -2.29 7.55
C ASP A 137 0.50 -2.71 8.89
N GLY A 138 0.25 -4.01 9.11
CA GLY A 138 -0.37 -4.55 10.33
C GLY A 138 -1.85 -4.16 10.50
N ILE A 139 -2.53 -3.76 9.43
CA ILE A 139 -3.96 -3.39 9.44
C ILE A 139 -4.84 -4.64 9.53
N VAL A 140 -4.44 -5.69 8.81
CA VAL A 140 -5.02 -7.03 8.94
C VAL A 140 -3.89 -8.01 9.25
N SER A 141 -4.15 -9.00 10.09
CA SER A 141 -3.18 -10.05 10.39
C SER A 141 -3.25 -11.17 9.35
N PHE A 142 -2.15 -11.89 9.16
CA PHE A 142 -2.10 -13.02 8.21
C PHE A 142 -3.08 -14.15 8.61
N ASP A 143 -3.37 -14.29 9.91
CA ASP A 143 -4.34 -15.27 10.43
C ASP A 143 -5.78 -14.96 9.98
N GLU A 144 -6.12 -13.69 9.78
CA GLU A 144 -7.43 -13.26 9.29
C GLU A 144 -7.67 -13.61 7.82
N LEU A 145 -6.64 -14.11 7.12
CA LEU A 145 -6.72 -14.56 5.72
C LEU A 145 -7.17 -16.02 5.58
N GLY A 146 -7.61 -16.69 6.65
CA GLY A 146 -7.91 -18.13 6.66
C GLY A 146 -8.99 -18.60 5.68
N GLU A 147 -9.84 -17.70 5.18
CA GLU A 147 -10.84 -18.04 4.14
C GLU A 147 -10.27 -17.98 2.71
N LEU A 148 -9.12 -17.32 2.50
CA LEU A 148 -8.41 -17.37 1.23
C LEU A 148 -7.80 -18.75 1.02
N ASP A 149 -7.76 -19.20 -0.23
CA ASP A 149 -7.08 -20.44 -0.57
C ASP A 149 -5.56 -20.36 -0.39
N ASP A 150 -4.92 -21.53 -0.35
CA ASP A 150 -3.48 -21.64 -0.09
C ASP A 150 -2.63 -20.91 -1.14
N GLN A 151 -3.09 -20.84 -2.40
CA GLN A 151 -2.36 -20.13 -3.45
C GLN A 151 -2.42 -18.61 -3.25
N ALA A 152 -3.58 -18.04 -2.94
CA ALA A 152 -3.73 -16.64 -2.58
C ALA A 152 -2.86 -16.27 -1.37
N ARG A 153 -2.87 -17.11 -0.34
CA ARG A 153 -2.07 -16.89 0.89
C ARG A 153 -0.58 -16.99 0.61
N GLN A 154 -0.14 -17.94 -0.23
CA GLN A 154 1.27 -18.06 -0.61
C GLN A 154 1.74 -16.84 -1.42
N VAL A 155 0.90 -16.31 -2.30
CA VAL A 155 1.20 -15.09 -3.06
C VAL A 155 1.39 -13.89 -2.12
N ILE A 156 0.53 -13.76 -1.11
CA ILE A 156 0.67 -12.73 -0.08
C ILE A 156 1.96 -12.94 0.73
N GLN A 157 2.27 -14.18 1.15
CA GLN A 157 3.50 -14.48 1.88
C GLN A 157 4.75 -14.12 1.07
N ASN A 158 4.81 -14.51 -0.21
CA ASN A 158 5.94 -14.18 -1.08
C ASN A 158 6.14 -12.67 -1.21
N TRP A 159 5.05 -11.89 -1.21
CA TRP A 159 5.13 -10.44 -1.23
C TRP A 159 5.70 -9.86 0.07
N LEU A 160 5.30 -10.41 1.22
CA LEU A 160 5.82 -10.01 2.52
C LEU A 160 7.32 -10.32 2.62
N ASP A 161 7.74 -11.52 2.20
CA ASP A 161 9.14 -11.94 2.20
C ASP A 161 10.04 -10.99 1.39
N VAL A 162 9.50 -10.42 0.29
CA VAL A 162 10.21 -9.45 -0.58
C VAL A 162 10.27 -8.05 0.03
N ILE A 163 9.30 -7.67 0.86
CA ILE A 163 9.32 -6.37 1.55
C ILE A 163 10.21 -6.41 2.79
N GLU A 164 10.33 -7.57 3.44
CA GLU A 164 11.13 -7.76 4.64
C GLU A 164 12.62 -8.05 4.37
N SER A 165 12.97 -8.47 3.14
CA SER A 165 14.35 -8.70 2.68
C SER A 165 15.09 -7.42 2.31
#